data_AF-A0A539E6A2-F1
#
_entry.id   AF-A0A539E6A2-F1
#
_cell.length_a   1.000
_cell.length_b   1.000
_cell.length_c   1.000
_cell.angle_alpha   90.00
_cell.angle_beta   90.00
_cell.angle_gamma   90.00
#
_symmetry.space_group_name_H-M   'P 1'
#
loop_
_entity.id
_entity.type
_entity.pdbx_description
1 polymer ?
#
loop_
_entity_poly.entity_id
_entity_poly.type
_entity_poly.pdbx_seq_one_letter_code
_entity_poly.pdbx_strand_id
1 'polypeptide(L)'
;MYAIGLDGAKNLAIAITIGFVVLAVVSATAIKNITTKIVSVIVMAGFALGVWTQRSELQNCAQTVKDKAAVQDTSSTTCTFFGVDVDVPEVSIP
;
A
#
# COMPACT_ATOMS: atom_id res chain seq x y z
N MET A 1 -8.41 6.68 57.73
CA MET A 1 -7.22 6.29 56.93
C MET A 1 -7.37 4.80 56.68
N TYR A 2 -7.46 4.37 55.42
CA TYR A 2 -7.72 2.98 55.07
C TYR A 2 -6.61 2.10 55.65
N ALA A 3 -6.91 1.39 56.74
CA ALA A 3 -6.01 0.40 57.33
C ALA A 3 -6.09 -0.88 56.50
N ILE A 4 -5.66 -0.80 55.24
CA ILE A 4 -5.35 -2.00 54.48
C ILE A 4 -4.08 -2.55 55.12
N GLY A 5 -4.12 -3.80 55.61
CA GLY A 5 -2.93 -4.45 56.15
C GLY A 5 -1.83 -4.50 55.09
N LEU A 6 -0.57 -4.63 55.51
CA LEU A 6 0.59 -4.67 54.61
C LEU A 6 0.42 -5.74 53.50
N ASP A 7 -0.20 -6.86 53.83
CA ASP A 7 -0.53 -7.93 52.89
C ASP A 7 -1.66 -7.56 51.92
N GLY A 8 -2.66 -6.80 52.39
CA GLY A 8 -3.73 -6.27 51.56
C GLY A 8 -3.21 -5.26 50.53
N ALA A 9 -2.28 -4.39 50.93
CA ALA A 9 -1.62 -3.45 50.03
C ALA A 9 -0.77 -4.18 48.98
N LYS A 10 0.01 -5.20 49.38
CA LYS A 10 0.83 -6.00 48.47
C LYS A 10 -0.02 -6.75 47.45
N ASN A 11 -1.08 -7.43 47.89
CA ASN A 11 -1.95 -8.19 46.99
C ASN A 11 -2.71 -7.28 46.02
N LEU A 12 -3.16 -6.10 46.48
CA LEU A 12 -3.78 -5.11 45.63
C LEU A 12 -2.79 -4.56 44.57
N ALA A 13 -1.56 -4.26 44.98
CA ALA A 13 -0.52 -3.81 44.06
C ALA A 13 -0.22 -4.87 42.99
N ILE A 14 -0.07 -6.14 43.38
CA ILE A 14 0.14 -7.25 42.45
C ILE A 14 -1.04 -7.38 41.47
N ALA A 15 -2.27 -7.31 41.96
CA ALA A 15 -3.47 -7.39 41.11
C ALA A 15 -3.53 -6.25 40.09
N ILE A 16 -3.22 -5.02 40.51
CA ILE A 16 -3.17 -3.85 39.63
C ILE A 16 -2.05 -4.01 38.59
N THR A 17 -0.86 -4.45 39.00
CA THR A 17 0.26 -4.67 38.08
C THR A 17 -0.09 -5.72 37.03
N ILE A 18 -0.66 -6.85 37.43
CA ILE A 18 -1.11 -7.89 36.49
C ILE A 18 -2.18 -7.32 35.55
N GLY A 19 -3.12 -6.53 36.08
CA GLY A 19 -4.12 -5.83 35.28
C GLY A 19 -3.51 -4.97 34.19
N PHE A 20 -2.50 -4.15 34.53
CA PHE A 20 -1.79 -3.32 33.55
C PHE A 20 -1.03 -4.14 32.51
N VAL A 21 -0.42 -5.26 32.90
CA VAL A 21 0.27 -6.14 31.96
C VAL A 21 -0.71 -6.71 30.93
N VAL A 22 -1.89 -7.18 31.37
CA VAL A 22 -2.93 -7.68 30.47
C VAL A 22 -3.39 -6.56 29.52
N LEU A 23 -3.66 -5.37 30.06
CA LEU A 23 -4.09 -4.21 29.27
C LEU A 23 -3.03 -3.80 28.23
N ALA A 24 -1.75 -3.87 28.58
CA ALA A 24 -0.64 -3.63 27.66
C ALA A 24 -0.60 -4.65 26.51
N VAL A 25 -0.80 -5.94 26.79
CA VAL A 25 -0.83 -6.98 25.75
C VAL A 25 -2.03 -6.80 24.81
N VAL A 26 -3.21 -6.53 25.36
CA VAL A 26 -4.43 -6.30 24.57
C VAL A 26 -4.28 -5.07 23.67
N SER A 27 -3.79 -3.95 24.22
CA SER A 27 -3.58 -2.72 23.46
C SER A 27 -2.50 -2.89 22.37
N ALA A 28 -1.38 -3.55 22.66
CA ALA A 28 -0.36 -3.85 21.67
C ALA A 28 -0.90 -4.69 20.50
N THR A 29 -1.75 -5.68 20.80
CA THR A 29 -2.38 -6.53 19.78
C THR A 29 -3.39 -5.75 18.93
N ALA A 30 -4.19 -4.89 19.56
CA ALA A 30 -5.13 -4.02 18.85
C ALA A 30 -4.39 -3.05 17.91
N ILE A 31 -3.33 -2.39 18.41
CA ILE A 31 -2.50 -1.49 17.61
C ILE A 31 -1.89 -2.25 16.43
N LYS A 32 -1.27 -3.41 16.64
CA LYS A 32 -0.70 -4.24 15.58
C LYS A 32 -1.72 -4.55 14.48
N ASN A 33 -2.92 -4.98 14.86
CA ASN A 33 -3.98 -5.34 13.91
C ASN A 33 -4.47 -4.14 13.10
N ILE A 34 -4.51 -2.95 13.69
CA ILE A 34 -4.92 -1.71 13.01
C ILE A 34 -3.79 -1.21 12.10
N THR A 35 -2.55 -1.15 12.59
CA THR A 35 -1.39 -0.68 11.82
C THR A 35 -1.20 -1.50 10.55
N THR A 36 -1.27 -2.84 10.64
CA THR A 36 -1.15 -3.68 9.43
C THR A 36 -2.24 -3.38 8.42
N LYS A 37 -3.49 -3.19 8.85
CA LYS A 37 -4.60 -2.84 7.93
C LYS A 37 -4.37 -1.48 7.26
N ILE A 38 -3.97 -0.48 8.03
CA ILE A 38 -3.72 0.87 7.51
C ILE A 38 -2.57 0.85 6.50
N VAL A 39 -1.46 0.20 6.84
CA VAL A 39 -0.30 0.09 5.93
C VAL A 39 -0.71 -0.62 4.63
N SER A 40 -1.45 -1.73 4.73
CA SER A 40 -1.93 -2.44 3.53
C SER A 40 -2.85 -1.57 2.66
N VAL A 41 -3.75 -0.79 3.26
CA VAL A 41 -4.62 0.14 2.52
C VAL A 41 -3.79 1.22 1.83
N ILE A 42 -2.81 1.81 2.52
CA ILE A 42 -1.94 2.85 1.94
C ILE A 42 -1.13 2.28 0.78
N VAL A 43 -0.54 1.10 0.93
CA VAL A 43 0.23 0.43 -0.13
C VAL A 43 -0.65 0.15 -1.34
N MET A 44 -1.84 -0.42 -1.14
CA MET A 44 -2.78 -0.68 -2.23
C MET A 44 -3.27 0.60 -2.89
N ALA A 45 -3.55 1.65 -2.12
CA ALA A 45 -3.90 2.97 -2.65
C ALA A 45 -2.74 3.56 -3.47
N GLY A 46 -1.51 3.42 -3.01
CA GLY A 46 -0.30 3.82 -3.74
C GLY A 46 -0.18 3.10 -5.08
N PHE A 47 -0.39 1.78 -5.11
CA PHE A 47 -0.43 1.02 -6.36
C PHE A 47 -1.57 1.45 -7.27
N ALA A 48 -2.78 1.64 -6.74
CA ALA A 48 -3.94 2.06 -7.52
C ALA A 48 -3.72 3.43 -8.16
N LEU A 49 -3.21 4.40 -7.39
CA LEU A 49 -2.84 5.73 -7.90
C LEU A 49 -1.71 5.62 -8.91
N GLY A 50 -0.69 4.81 -8.62
CA GLY A 50 0.43 4.55 -9.51
C GLY A 50 0.00 3.98 -10.85
N VAL A 51 -0.99 3.09 -10.89
CA VAL A 51 -1.58 2.56 -12.16
C VAL A 51 -2.48 3.59 -12.82
N TRP A 52 -3.28 4.34 -12.04
CA TRP A 52 -4.18 5.35 -12.57
C TRP A 52 -3.43 6.47 -13.31
N THR A 53 -2.29 6.91 -12.79
CA THR A 53 -1.47 7.94 -13.45
C THR A 53 -0.79 7.45 -14.73
N GLN A 54 -0.66 6.13 -14.93
CA GLN A 54 -0.08 5.53 -16.15
C GLN A 54 -1.10 5.39 -17.27
N ARG A 55 -2.39 5.44 -16.91
CA ARG A 55 -3.47 5.12 -17.83
C ARG A 55 -3.42 6.01 -19.07
N SER A 56 -3.09 7.29 -18.91
CA SER A 56 -2.96 8.24 -20.02
C SER A 56 -1.81 7.86 -20.96
N GLU A 57 -0.63 7.55 -20.43
CA GLU A 57 0.54 7.19 -21.24
C GLU A 57 0.28 5.93 -22.08
N LEU A 58 -0.39 4.94 -21.49
CA LEU A 58 -0.77 3.70 -22.18
C LEU A 58 -1.81 3.97 -23.27
N GLN A 59 -2.78 4.84 -23.02
CA GLN A 59 -3.78 5.25 -24.02
C GLN A 59 -3.17 6.07 -25.15
N ASN A 60 -2.26 6.99 -24.83
CA ASN A 60 -1.57 7.83 -25.80
C ASN A 60 -0.67 6.98 -26.71
N CYS A 61 0.14 6.10 -26.13
CA CYS A 61 0.95 5.13 -26.88
C CYS A 61 0.10 4.28 -27.82
N ALA A 62 -1.02 3.73 -27.32
CA ALA A 62 -1.93 2.92 -28.13
C ALA A 62 -2.55 3.72 -29.29
N GLN A 63 -2.83 5.01 -29.10
CA GLN A 63 -3.33 5.86 -30.17
C GLN A 63 -2.24 6.16 -31.21
N THR A 64 -1.02 6.51 -30.78
CA THR A 64 0.11 6.75 -31.70
C THR A 64 0.43 5.53 -32.57
N VAL A 65 0.40 4.32 -32.00
CA VAL A 65 0.60 3.08 -32.75
C VAL A 65 -0.52 2.89 -33.79
N LYS A 66 -1.77 3.16 -33.45
CA LYS A 66 -2.90 3.09 -34.39
C LYS A 66 -2.79 4.11 -35.52
N ASP A 67 -2.39 5.33 -35.20
CA ASP A 67 -2.24 6.40 -36.19
C ASP A 67 -1.13 6.07 -37.19
N LYS A 68 0.00 5.50 -36.74
CA LYS A 68 1.08 4.99 -37.60
C LYS A 68 0.63 3.82 -38.47
N ALA A 69 -0.12 2.88 -37.89
CA ALA A 69 -0.69 1.76 -38.64
C ALA A 69 -1.61 2.22 -39.78
N ALA A 70 -2.40 3.28 -39.57
CA ALA A 70 -3.32 3.82 -40.57
C ALA A 70 -2.60 4.44 -41.78
N VAL A 71 -1.35 4.89 -41.62
CA VAL A 71 -0.52 5.46 -42.69
C VAL A 71 0.57 4.52 -43.19
N GLN A 72 0.52 3.24 -42.79
CA GLN A 72 1.50 2.19 -43.12
C GLN A 72 2.95 2.55 -42.72
N ASP A 73 3.13 3.33 -41.65
CA ASP A 73 4.45 3.63 -41.09
C ASP A 73 4.91 2.46 -40.19
N THR A 74 5.94 1.73 -40.62
CA THR A 74 6.52 0.59 -39.90
C THR A 74 7.56 1.00 -38.86
N SER A 75 7.84 2.29 -38.68
CA SER A 75 8.88 2.76 -37.74
C SER A 75 8.53 2.41 -36.28
N SER A 76 9.56 2.07 -35.48
CA SER A 76 9.38 1.81 -34.05
C SER A 76 8.82 3.03 -33.30
N THR A 77 8.08 2.76 -32.22
CA THR A 77 7.50 3.81 -31.37
C THR A 77 7.95 3.61 -29.95
N THR A 78 8.67 4.59 -29.41
CA THR A 78 9.08 4.59 -28.01
C THR A 78 7.93 5.09 -27.13
N CYS A 79 7.53 4.29 -26.15
CA CYS A 79 6.50 4.61 -25.19
C CYS A 79 7.05 4.54 -23.76
N THR A 80 6.80 5.56 -22.96
CA THR A 80 7.25 5.61 -21.57
C THR A 80 6.22 4.96 -20.65
N PHE A 81 6.65 3.96 -19.87
CA PHE A 81 5.85 3.26 -18.86
C PHE A 81 6.56 3.29 -17.52
N PHE A 82 5.93 3.80 -16.47
CA PHE A 82 6.55 3.94 -15.14
C PHE A 82 7.91 4.69 -15.17
N GLY A 83 8.10 5.62 -16.12
CA GLY A 83 9.38 6.32 -16.32
C GLY A 83 10.46 5.49 -17.00
N VAL A 84 10.11 4.31 -17.52
CA VAL A 84 10.97 3.45 -18.33
C VAL A 84 10.52 3.57 -19.78
N ASP A 85 11.45 3.91 -20.66
CA ASP A 85 11.20 3.93 -22.09
C ASP A 85 11.20 2.49 -22.63
N VAL A 86 10.08 2.12 -23.25
CA VAL A 86 9.88 0.83 -23.90
C VAL A 86 9.73 1.07 -25.38
N ASP A 87 10.63 0.49 -26.17
CA ASP A 87 10.52 0.54 -27.62
C ASP A 87 9.51 -0.52 -28.09
N VAL A 88 8.42 -0.06 -28.70
CA VAL A 88 7.41 -0.94 -29.29
C VAL A 88 7.85 -1.25 -30.72
N PRO A 89 8.24 -2.51 -31.02
CA PRO A 89 8.74 -2.88 -32.34
C PRO A 89 7.66 -2.76 -33.41
N GLU A 90 8.11 -2.71 -34.67
CA GLU A 90 7.34 -2.42 -35.88
C GLU A 90 5.91 -2.99 -35.86
N VAL A 91 4.94 -2.15 -36.22
CA VAL A 91 3.54 -2.57 -36.34
C VAL A 91 3.45 -3.57 -37.50
N SER A 92 3.19 -4.84 -37.23
CA SER A 92 2.93 -5.84 -38.27
C SER A 92 1.58 -5.55 -38.93
N ILE A 93 1.61 -4.96 -40.11
CA ILE A 93 0.43 -4.65 -40.94
C ILE A 93 0.02 -5.94 -41.69
N PRO A 94 -1.24 -6.41 -41.61
CA PRO A 94 -1.75 -7.50 -42.43
C PRO A 94 -1.98 -7.10 -43.90
#